data_AF-A0A9D7PLB0-F1
#
_entry.id   AF-A0A9D7PLB0-F1
#
_cell.length_a   1.000
_cell.length_b   1.000
_cell.length_c   1.000
_cell.angle_alpha   90.00
_cell.angle_beta   90.00
_cell.angle_gamma   90.00
#
_symmetry.space_group_name_H-M   'P 1'
#
loop_
_entity.id
_entity.type
_entity.pdbx_description
1 polymer ?
#
loop_
_entity_poly.entity_id
_entity_poly.type
_entity_poly.pdbx_seq_one_letter_code
_entity_poly.pdbx_strand_id
1 'polypeptide(L)'
;MMHGFQILSRGLIWGNIIGILVCLVQQFGKIIKLNEADYYLSVAPIHLNLWSVVFLNLGTILMTLLILWIPTGVITRISPLKAIGYR
;
A
#
# COMPACT_ATOMS: atom_id res chain seq x y z
N MET A 1 14.87 -11.43 1.61
CA MET A 1 14.17 -10.53 2.56
C MET A 1 14.62 -9.07 2.44
N MET A 2 15.93 -8.77 2.48
CA MET A 2 16.46 -7.39 2.44
C MET A 2 15.98 -6.56 1.23
N HIS A 3 16.01 -7.13 0.02
CA HIS A 3 15.54 -6.45 -1.19
C HIS A 3 14.02 -6.18 -1.19
N GLY A 4 13.22 -7.09 -0.62
CA GLY A 4 11.77 -6.90 -0.51
C GLY A 4 11.42 -5.72 0.40
N PHE A 5 12.16 -5.53 1.49
CA PHE A 5 12.01 -4.38 2.38
C PHE A 5 12.39 -3.05 1.70
N GLN A 6 13.43 -3.04 0.86
CA GLN A 6 13.82 -1.85 0.09
C GLN A 6 12.75 -1.44 -0.92
N ILE A 7 12.14 -2.42 -1.60
CA ILE A 7 11.05 -2.17 -2.56
C ILE A 7 9.81 -1.65 -1.82
N LEU A 8 9.44 -2.30 -0.72
CA LEU A 8 8.29 -1.90 0.10
C LEU A 8 8.42 -0.47 0.65
N SER A 9 9.57 -0.14 1.23
CA SER A 9 9.79 1.20 1.80
C SER A 9 9.77 2.29 0.73
N ARG A 10 10.43 2.09 -0.42
CA ARG A 10 10.37 3.02 -1.55
C ARG A 10 8.95 3.16 -2.11
N GLY A 11 8.23 2.04 -2.25
CA GLY A 11 6.85 2.03 -2.71
C GLY A 11 5.92 2.83 -1.78
N LEU A 12 6.06 2.67 -0.47
CA LEU A 12 5.29 3.44 0.51
C LEU A 12 5.63 4.93 0.46
N ILE A 13 6.91 5.30 0.38
CA ILE A 13 7.30 6.72 0.30
C ILE A 13 6.66 7.39 -0.94
N TRP A 14 6.86 6.81 -2.12
CA TRP A 14 6.29 7.36 -3.35
C TRP A 14 4.77 7.32 -3.37
N GLY A 15 4.16 6.24 -2.86
CA GLY A 15 2.71 6.10 -2.76
C GLY A 15 2.08 7.17 -1.86
N ASN A 16 2.68 7.47 -0.71
CA ASN A 16 2.21 8.55 0.16
C ASN A 16 2.35 9.92 -0.49
N ILE A 17 3.49 10.20 -1.16
CA ILE A 17 3.70 11.47 -1.85
C ILE A 17 2.63 11.68 -2.92
N ILE A 18 2.40 10.68 -3.76
CA ILE A 18 1.41 10.75 -4.84
C ILE A 18 -0.01 10.85 -4.25
N GLY A 19 -0.34 10.02 -3.25
CA GLY A 19 -1.66 10.03 -2.61
C GLY A 19 -1.99 11.37 -1.96
N ILE A 20 -1.06 11.95 -1.20
CA ILE A 20 -1.23 13.28 -0.59
C ILE A 20 -1.38 14.34 -1.69
N LEU A 21 -0.56 14.27 -2.75
CA LEU A 21 -0.66 15.22 -3.86
C LEU A 21 -2.03 15.15 -4.55
N VAL A 22 -2.55 13.95 -4.80
CA VAL A 22 -3.91 13.75 -5.33
C VAL A 22 -4.96 14.35 -4.38
N CYS A 23 -4.81 14.12 -3.07
CA CYS A 23 -5.73 14.69 -2.09
C CYS A 23 -5.69 16.23 -2.10
N LEU A 24 -4.51 16.85 -2.16
CA LEU A 24 -4.38 18.31 -2.21
C LEU A 24 -4.97 18.87 -3.51
N VAL A 25 -4.67 18.25 -4.66
CA VAL A 25 -5.23 18.65 -5.96
C VAL A 25 -6.76 18.60 -5.93
N GLN A 26 -7.35 17.56 -5.35
CA GLN A 26 -8.81 17.47 -5.22
C GLN A 26 -9.37 18.46 -4.18
N GLN A 27 -8.64 18.74 -3.10
CA GLN A 27 -9.07 19.69 -2.06
C GLN A 27 -9.14 21.13 -2.61
N PHE A 28 -8.15 21.56 -3.40
CA PHE A 28 -8.12 22.91 -3.98
C PHE A 28 -8.85 23.00 -5.32
N GLY A 29 -8.66 22.00 -6.19
CA GLY A 29 -9.21 21.99 -7.55
C GLY A 29 -10.66 21.53 -7.62
N LYS A 30 -11.18 20.83 -6.60
CA LYS A 30 -12.56 20.29 -6.54
C LYS A 30 -12.97 19.60 -7.86
N ILE A 31 -12.03 18.85 -8.44
CA ILE A 31 -12.13 18.30 -9.80
C ILE A 31 -13.25 17.26 -9.86
N ILE A 32 -13.32 16.40 -8.84
CA ILE A 32 -14.37 15.41 -8.68
C ILE A 32 -15.53 16.05 -7.93
N LYS A 33 -16.64 16.28 -8.62
CA LYS A 33 -17.91 16.76 -8.06
C LYS A 33 -18.87 15.60 -7.91
N LEU A 34 -19.68 15.62 -6.85
CA LEU A 34 -20.71 14.61 -6.63
C LEU A 34 -22.06 15.14 -7.12
N ASN A 35 -22.92 14.25 -7.59
CA ASN A 35 -24.30 14.61 -7.92
C ASN A 35 -25.03 14.94 -6.60
N GLU A 36 -25.37 16.20 -6.38
CA GLU A 36 -26.01 16.67 -5.15
C GLU A 36 -27.33 15.98 -4.87
N ALA A 37 -28.02 15.51 -5.92
CA ALA A 37 -29.28 14.76 -5.81
C ALA A 37 -29.10 13.41 -5.07
N ASP A 38 -27.93 12.78 -5.21
CA ASP A 38 -27.65 11.46 -4.64
C ASP A 38 -26.83 11.52 -3.34
N TYR A 39 -26.05 12.60 -3.14
CA TYR A 39 -25.00 12.64 -2.11
C TYR A 39 -25.04 13.83 -1.14
N TYR A 40 -26.01 14.74 -1.25
CA TYR A 40 -26.17 15.94 -0.38
C TYR A 40 -24.95 16.89 -0.30
N LEU A 41 -23.85 16.56 -0.97
CA LEU A 41 -22.57 17.27 -0.98
C LEU A 41 -22.14 17.50 -2.42
N SER A 42 -21.77 18.75 -2.72
CA SER A 42 -21.33 19.16 -4.06
C SER A 42 -19.97 18.62 -4.46
N VAL A 43 -19.12 18.31 -3.47
CA VAL A 43 -17.74 17.84 -3.65
C VAL A 43 -17.40 16.86 -2.54
N ALA A 44 -16.62 15.82 -2.86
CA ALA A 44 -16.08 14.90 -1.87
C ALA A 44 -15.13 15.66 -0.92
N PRO A 45 -15.47 15.81 0.38
CA PRO A 45 -14.62 16.51 1.33
C PRO A 45 -13.38 15.67 1.62
N ILE A 46 -12.21 16.31 1.56
CA ILE A 46 -10.93 15.66 1.84
C ILE A 46 -10.51 15.97 3.27
N HIS A 47 -10.38 14.91 4.07
CA HIS A 47 -9.88 14.97 5.43
C HIS A 47 -8.50 14.30 5.49
N LEU A 48 -7.44 15.10 5.31
CA LEU A 48 -6.07 14.65 5.48
C LEU A 48 -5.70 14.63 6.96
N ASN A 49 -5.72 13.44 7.56
CA ASN A 49 -5.26 13.22 8.92
C ASN A 49 -3.94 12.42 8.90
N LEU A 50 -2.89 12.99 9.50
CA LEU A 50 -1.58 12.35 9.61
C LEU A 50 -1.64 10.98 10.30
N TRP A 51 -2.49 10.83 11.32
CA TRP A 51 -2.68 9.54 11.99
C TRP A 51 -3.27 8.49 11.05
N SER A 52 -4.23 8.87 10.20
CA SER A 52 -4.78 7.96 9.19
C SER A 52 -3.71 7.48 8.22
N VAL A 53 -2.80 8.36 7.80
CA VAL A 53 -1.66 7.99 6.95
C VAL A 53 -0.73 7.02 7.68
N VAL A 54 -0.39 7.29 8.95
CA VAL A 54 0.47 6.41 9.75
C VAL A 54 -0.14 5.02 9.91
N PHE A 55 -1.42 4.93 10.30
CA PHE A 55 -2.11 3.65 10.45
C PHE A 55 -2.23 2.89 9.14
N LEU A 56 -2.48 3.58 8.03
CA LEU A 56 -2.56 2.95 6.70
C LEU A 56 -1.22 2.37 6.28
N ASN A 57 -0.11 3.08 6.51
CA ASN A 57 1.23 2.58 6.25
C ASN A 57 1.58 1.36 7.12
N LEU A 58 1.31 1.43 8.42
CA LEU A 58 1.52 0.32 9.35
C LEU A 58 0.71 -0.92 8.93
N GLY A 59 -0.57 -0.73 8.61
CA GLY A 59 -1.45 -1.80 8.13
C GLY A 59 -0.95 -2.42 6.82
N THR A 60 -0.47 -1.61 5.89
CA THR A 60 0.08 -2.08 4.61
C THR A 60 1.35 -2.91 4.81
N ILE A 61 2.25 -2.46 5.68
CA ILE A 61 3.48 -3.22 6.01
C ILE A 61 3.10 -4.56 6.65
N LEU A 62 2.22 -4.55 7.64
CA LEU A 62 1.74 -5.77 8.31
C LEU A 62 1.11 -6.75 7.32
N MET A 63 0.19 -6.28 6.46
CA MET A 63 -0.47 -7.11 5.46
C MET A 63 0.53 -7.69 4.45
N THR A 64 1.48 -6.88 3.99
CA THR A 64 2.51 -7.35 3.06
C THR A 64 3.39 -8.43 3.71
N LEU A 65 3.78 -8.23 4.96
CA LEU A 65 4.55 -9.23 5.70
C LEU A 65 3.78 -10.53 5.88
N LEU A 66 2.49 -10.47 6.23
CA LEU A 66 1.63 -11.64 6.37
C LEU A 66 1.51 -12.42 5.05
N ILE A 67 1.25 -11.72 3.94
CA ILE A 67 1.15 -12.31 2.61
C ILE A 67 2.48 -12.97 2.19
N LEU A 68 3.62 -12.33 2.49
CA LEU A 68 4.95 -12.86 2.17
C LEU A 68 5.38 -14.01 3.07
N TRP A 69 4.85 -14.10 4.29
CA TRP A 69 5.23 -15.13 5.24
C TRP A 69 4.83 -16.53 4.75
N ILE A 70 3.64 -16.66 4.15
CA ILE A 70 3.12 -17.92 3.60
C ILE A 70 4.06 -18.54 2.55
N PRO A 71 4.38 -17.87 1.43
CA PRO A 71 5.25 -18.43 0.40
C PRO A 71 6.69 -18.62 0.90
N THR A 72 7.18 -17.74 1.77
CA THR A 72 8.53 -17.88 2.35
C THR A 72 8.63 -19.17 3.16
N GLY A 73 7.61 -19.48 3.97
CA GLY A 73 7.57 -20.72 4.76
C GLY A 73 7.40 -22.00 3.92
N VAL A 74 6.83 -21.90 2.71
CA VAL A 74 6.74 -23.01 1.75
C VAL A 74 8.10 -23.25 1.09
N ILE A 75 8.76 -22.20 0.63
CA ILE A 75 10.06 -22.28 -0.08
C ILE A 75 11.16 -22.85 0.83
N THR A 76 11.20 -22.46 2.10
CA THR A 76 12.22 -22.98 3.05
C THR A 76 12.08 -24.47 3.36
N ARG A 77 10.92 -25.08 3.11
CA ARG A 77 10.70 -26.52 3.25
C ARG A 77 11.03 -27.32 1.98
N ILE A 78 11.28 -26.66 0.84
CA ILE A 78 11.75 -27.33 -0.36
C ILE A 78 13.18 -27.77 -0.08
N SER A 79 13.34 -29.06 0.24
CA SER A 79 14.62 -29.64 0.62
C SER A 79 15.68 -29.37 -0.46
N PRO A 80 16.78 -28.67 -0.15
CA PRO A 80 17.84 -28.37 -1.12
C PRO A 80 18.48 -29.65 -1.69
N LEU A 81 18.29 -30.80 -1.02
CA LEU A 81 18.84 -32.09 -1.43
C LEU A 81 18.13 -32.71 -2.65
N LYS A 82 16.88 -32.36 -2.94
CA LYS A 82 16.17 -32.87 -4.15
C LYS A 82 16.41 -32.03 -5.40
N ALA A 83 16.89 -30.78 -5.26
CA ALA A 83 17.23 -29.92 -6.39
C ALA A 83 18.62 -30.26 -7.00
N ILE A 84 19.49 -30.97 -6.27
CA ILE A 84 20.83 -31.40 -6.71
C ILE A 84 20.82 -32.77 -7.40
N GLY A 85 19.64 -33.31 -7.74
CA GLY A 85 19.57 -34.47 -8.62
C GLY A 85 19.99 -34.10 -10.06
N TYR A 86 21.30 -34.00 -10.33
CA TYR A 86 21.98 -34.39 -11.57
C TYR A 86 23.49 -34.05 -11.49
N ARG A 87 24.26 -34.95 -10.89
CA ARG A 87 25.32 -35.73 -11.56
C ARG A 87 25.57 -37.00 -10.76
#